data_AF-A0A530QLY4-F1
#
_entry.id   AF-A0A530QLY4-F1
#
_cell.length_a   1.000
_cell.length_b   1.000
_cell.length_c   1.000
_cell.angle_alpha   90.00
_cell.angle_beta   90.00
_cell.angle_gamma   90.00
#
_symmetry.space_group_name_H-M   'P 1'
#
loop_
_entity.id
_entity.type
_entity.pdbx_description
1 polymer ?
#
loop_
_entity_poly.entity_id
_entity_poly.type
_entity_poly.pdbx_seq_one_letter_code
_entity_poly.pdbx_strand_id
1 'polypeptide(L)'
;VACFWYGAQTAAASGAIVALLTRLQWFDEFNKTSHLLGHSTLEVICFVVIWALQLLIIQKGMETVRRFQDWAGPAVWVMMLLLAIYLCVKSGSFAFTSDIPMDVLREKTADAGIPGDPGSWTALFGVAAIWV
;
A
#
# COMPACT_ATOMS: atom_id res chain seq x y z
N VAL A 1 -13.22 -9.48 -12.53
CA VAL A 1 -12.58 -9.57 -11.20
C VAL A 1 -11.07 -9.77 -11.29
N ALA A 2 -10.57 -10.83 -11.94
CA ALA A 2 -9.13 -11.11 -11.99
C ALA A 2 -8.27 -9.97 -12.58
N CYS A 3 -8.67 -9.37 -13.71
CA CYS A 3 -7.92 -8.26 -14.31
C CYS A 3 -7.87 -7.01 -13.42
N PHE A 4 -8.93 -6.73 -12.68
CA PHE A 4 -8.98 -5.60 -11.74
C PHE A 4 -7.99 -5.83 -10.58
N TRP A 5 -8.04 -7.02 -9.96
CA TRP A 5 -7.14 -7.36 -8.86
C TRP A 5 -5.67 -7.41 -9.29
N TYR A 6 -5.40 -7.90 -10.51
CA TYR A 6 -4.07 -7.83 -11.11
C TYR A 6 -3.59 -6.37 -11.24
N GLY A 7 -4.42 -5.49 -11.80
CA GLY A 7 -4.10 -4.06 -11.92
C GLY A 7 -3.85 -3.39 -10.56
N ALA A 8 -4.70 -3.66 -9.57
CA ALA A 8 -4.54 -3.12 -8.21
C ALA A 8 -3.22 -3.55 -7.55
N GLN A 9 -2.83 -4.83 -7.70
CA GLN A 9 -1.55 -5.31 -7.18
C GLN A 9 -0.35 -4.67 -7.88
N THR A 10 -0.38 -4.55 -9.20
CA THR A 10 0.67 -3.87 -9.97
C THR A 10 0.79 -2.41 -9.56
N ALA A 11 -0.33 -1.71 -9.34
CA ALA A 11 -0.37 -0.32 -8.88
C ALA A 11 0.21 -0.17 -7.46
N ALA A 12 -0.15 -1.05 -6.52
CA ALA A 12 0.41 -1.03 -5.17
C ALA A 12 1.92 -1.30 -5.16
N ALA A 13 2.38 -2.28 -5.94
CA ALA A 13 3.81 -2.59 -6.10
C ALA A 13 4.58 -1.42 -6.72
N SER A 14 4.07 -0.80 -7.79
CA SER A 14 4.72 0.38 -8.38
C SER A 14 4.73 1.57 -7.44
N GLY A 15 3.66 1.79 -6.66
CA GLY A 15 3.60 2.84 -5.66
C GLY A 15 4.65 2.68 -4.55
N ALA A 16 4.90 1.45 -4.11
CA ALA A 16 5.99 1.16 -3.16
C ALA A 16 7.37 1.53 -3.74
N ILE A 17 7.59 1.30 -5.03
CA ILE A 17 8.85 1.69 -5.70
C ILE A 17 8.97 3.20 -5.84
N VAL A 18 7.89 3.89 -6.23
CA VAL A 18 7.87 5.36 -6.27
C VAL A 18 8.21 5.94 -4.90
N ALA A 19 7.59 5.42 -3.83
CA ALA A 19 7.85 5.84 -2.45
C ALA A 19 9.30 5.59 -2.00
N LEU A 20 9.97 4.57 -2.54
CA LEU A 20 11.41 4.33 -2.33
C LEU A 20 12.27 5.28 -3.15
N LEU A 21 11.94 5.50 -4.43
CA LEU A 21 12.70 6.36 -5.33
C LEU A 21 12.65 7.83 -4.90
N THR A 22 11.50 8.32 -4.43
CA THR A 22 11.34 9.70 -3.94
C THR A 22 12.11 9.98 -2.64
N ARG A 23 12.73 8.97 -2.01
CA ARG A 23 13.73 9.21 -0.96
C ARG A 23 15.02 9.84 -1.51
N LEU A 24 15.27 9.71 -2.80
CA LEU A 24 16.39 10.35 -3.50
C LEU A 24 15.91 11.67 -4.10
N GLN A 25 16.62 12.76 -3.79
CA GLN A 25 16.20 14.12 -4.16
C GLN A 25 15.97 14.29 -5.68
N TRP A 26 16.79 13.62 -6.50
CA TRP A 26 16.70 13.73 -7.95
C TRP A 26 15.39 13.14 -8.52
N PHE A 27 14.90 12.05 -7.93
CA PHE A 27 13.63 11.44 -8.32
C PHE A 27 12.43 12.16 -7.70
N ASP A 28 12.57 12.77 -6.52
CA ASP A 28 11.53 13.59 -5.89
C ASP A 28 11.22 14.86 -6.71
N GLU A 29 12.26 15.57 -7.17
CA GLU A 29 12.10 16.73 -8.06
C GLU A 29 11.42 16.34 -9.38
N PHE A 30 11.84 15.22 -9.97
CA PHE A 30 11.21 14.69 -11.19
C PHE A 30 9.74 14.30 -10.94
N ASN A 31 9.45 13.69 -9.78
CA ASN A 31 8.09 13.30 -9.41
C ASN A 31 7.14 14.50 -9.30
N LYS A 32 7.64 15.65 -8.81
CA LYS A 32 6.86 16.88 -8.59
C LYS A 32 6.73 17.76 -9.84
N THR A 33 7.70 17.70 -10.75
CA THR A 33 7.76 18.61 -11.90
C THR A 33 7.15 18.02 -13.17
N SER A 34 7.13 16.69 -13.29
CA SER A 34 6.69 16.00 -14.49
C SER A 34 5.37 15.27 -14.23
N HIS A 35 4.32 15.66 -14.95
CA HIS A 35 3.01 15.02 -14.88
C HIS A 35 2.59 14.48 -16.24
N LEU A 36 2.05 13.26 -16.26
CA LEU A 36 1.54 12.57 -17.43
C LEU A 36 0.25 11.83 -17.04
N LEU A 37 -0.80 11.92 -17.87
CA LEU A 37 -2.10 11.25 -17.63
C LEU A 37 -2.78 11.63 -16.29
N GLY A 38 -2.46 12.81 -15.73
CA GLY A 38 -2.97 13.26 -14.43
C GLY A 38 -2.21 12.69 -13.22
N HIS A 39 -1.20 11.86 -13.46
CA HIS A 39 -0.31 11.28 -12.45
C HIS A 39 1.11 11.83 -12.60
N SER A 40 2.01 11.56 -11.66
CA SER A 40 3.42 11.88 -11.89
C SER A 40 3.97 11.00 -13.01
N THR A 41 4.81 11.55 -13.89
CA THR A 41 5.50 10.77 -14.93
C THR A 41 6.32 9.64 -14.32
N LEU A 42 6.87 9.84 -13.12
CA LEU A 42 7.60 8.80 -12.39
C LEU A 42 6.69 7.62 -12.03
N GLU A 43 5.45 7.89 -11.60
CA GLU A 43 4.46 6.86 -11.26
C GLU A 43 4.10 6.01 -12.48
N VAL A 44 3.84 6.66 -13.62
CA VAL A 44 3.52 5.97 -14.88
C VAL A 44 4.69 5.09 -15.33
N ILE A 45 5.92 5.61 -15.28
CA ILE A 45 7.12 4.84 -15.64
C ILE A 45 7.28 3.63 -14.71
N CYS A 46 7.18 3.83 -13.39
CA CYS A 46 7.29 2.74 -12.42
C CYS A 46 6.21 1.67 -12.62
N PHE A 47 4.97 2.09 -12.92
CA PHE A 47 3.88 1.19 -13.24
C PHE A 47 4.17 0.33 -14.47
N VAL A 48 4.56 0.97 -15.59
CA VAL A 48 4.88 0.26 -16.84
C VAL A 48 6.08 -0.68 -16.67
N VAL A 49 7.12 -0.26 -15.92
CA VAL A 49 8.29 -1.10 -15.63
C VAL A 49 7.90 -2.35 -14.85
N ILE A 50 7.10 -2.21 -13.79
CA ILE A 50 6.67 -3.36 -12.98
C ILE A 50 5.75 -4.27 -13.77
N TRP A 51 4.80 -3.69 -14.51
CA TRP A 51 3.92 -4.44 -15.39
C TRP A 51 4.71 -5.25 -16.44
N ALA A 52 5.71 -4.65 -17.08
CA ALA A 52 6.55 -5.33 -18.07
C ALA A 52 7.42 -6.43 -17.43
N LEU A 53 7.97 -6.17 -16.24
CA LEU A 53 8.76 -7.17 -15.50
C LEU A 53 7.91 -8.38 -15.12
N GLN A 54 6.67 -8.16 -14.65
CA GLN A 54 5.71 -9.25 -14.38
C GLN A 54 5.45 -10.06 -15.65
N LEU A 55 5.24 -9.41 -16.79
CA LEU A 55 5.01 -10.06 -18.07
C LEU A 55 6.23 -10.89 -18.53
N LEU A 56 7.44 -10.37 -18.36
CA LEU A 56 8.69 -11.10 -18.66
C LEU A 56 8.89 -12.33 -17.76
N ILE A 57 8.55 -12.25 -16.48
CA ILE A 57 8.64 -13.39 -15.57
C ILE A 57 7.64 -14.48 -15.99
N ILE A 58 6.41 -14.10 -16.34
CA ILE A 58 5.38 -15.05 -16.80
C ILE A 58 5.82 -15.77 -18.08
N GLN A 59 6.52 -15.09 -18.99
CA GLN A 59 7.08 -15.69 -20.21
C GLN A 59 8.14 -16.78 -19.93
N LYS A 60 8.81 -16.76 -18.78
CA LYS A 60 9.81 -17.78 -18.40
C LYS A 60 9.19 -19.08 -17.84
N GLY A 61 7.87 -19.23 -17.94
CA GLY A 61 7.14 -20.44 -17.59
C GLY A 61 6.71 -20.53 -16.13
N MET A 62 5.72 -21.39 -15.88
CA MET A 62 5.05 -21.54 -14.58
C MET A 62 5.95 -22.01 -13.44
N GLU A 63 7.03 -22.73 -13.74
CA GLU A 63 7.95 -23.25 -12.73
C GLU A 63 8.77 -22.13 -12.07
N THR A 64 9.22 -21.16 -12.87
CA THR A 64 9.93 -19.97 -12.38
C THR A 64 9.03 -19.14 -11.46
N VAL A 65 7.76 -18.98 -11.85
CA VAL A 65 6.76 -18.24 -11.07
C VAL A 65 6.51 -18.92 -9.73
N ARG A 66 6.31 -20.24 -9.72
CA ARG A 66 6.09 -21.00 -8.47
C ARG A 66 7.27 -20.90 -7.52
N ARG A 67 8.50 -21.11 -8.03
CA ARG A 67 9.70 -21.02 -7.20
C ARG A 67 9.94 -19.63 -6.62
N PHE A 68 9.56 -18.57 -7.35
CA PHE A 68 9.57 -17.20 -6.83
C PHE A 68 8.52 -17.00 -5.72
N GLN A 69 7.29 -17.49 -5.93
CA GLN A 69 6.21 -17.39 -4.95
C GLN A 69 6.51 -18.18 -3.66
N ASP A 70 7.07 -19.38 -3.79
CA ASP A 70 7.43 -20.23 -2.66
C ASP A 70 8.47 -19.57 -1.75
N TRP A 71 9.33 -18.71 -2.30
CA TRP A 71 10.29 -17.93 -1.53
C TRP A 71 9.71 -16.60 -1.03
N ALA A 72 8.90 -15.93 -1.86
CA ALA A 72 8.26 -14.66 -1.51
C ALA A 72 7.30 -14.80 -0.32
N GLY A 73 6.54 -15.92 -0.24
CA GLY A 73 5.61 -16.17 0.86
C GLY A 73 6.26 -16.07 2.24
N PRO A 74 7.28 -16.89 2.54
CA PRO A 74 8.04 -16.81 3.81
C PRO A 74 8.66 -15.43 4.05
N ALA A 75 9.21 -14.78 3.02
CA ALA A 75 9.81 -13.46 3.16
C ALA A 75 8.79 -12.40 3.61
N VAL A 76 7.58 -12.42 3.05
CA VAL A 76 6.50 -11.50 3.45
C VAL A 76 6.10 -11.73 4.91
N TRP A 77 5.97 -12.98 5.36
CA TRP A 77 5.67 -13.29 6.75
C TRP A 77 6.74 -12.79 7.72
N VAL A 78 8.02 -12.97 7.37
CA VAL A 78 9.14 -12.45 8.17
C VAL A 78 9.09 -10.93 8.26
N MET A 79 8.91 -10.24 7.15
CA MET A 79 8.81 -8.78 7.15
C MET A 79 7.60 -8.28 7.94
N MET A 80 6.46 -8.96 7.84
CA MET A 80 5.27 -8.63 8.62
C MET A 80 5.52 -8.77 10.12
N LEU A 81 6.18 -9.84 10.56
CA LEU A 81 6.54 -10.05 11.95
C LEU A 81 7.54 -8.99 12.45
N LEU A 82 8.56 -8.67 11.65
CA LEU A 82 9.53 -7.63 11.98
C LEU A 82 8.85 -6.26 12.16
N LEU A 83 7.95 -5.91 11.24
CA LEU A 83 7.21 -4.64 11.31
C LEU A 83 6.28 -4.61 12.53
N ALA A 84 5.62 -5.72 12.84
CA ALA A 84 4.78 -5.85 14.02
C ALA A 84 5.59 -5.65 15.32
N ILE A 85 6.74 -6.32 15.46
CA ILE A 85 7.63 -6.16 16.62
C ILE A 85 8.13 -4.72 16.72
N TYR A 86 8.57 -4.13 15.61
CA TYR A 86 9.04 -2.75 15.58
C TYR A 86 7.96 -1.77 16.04
N LEU A 87 6.72 -1.93 15.58
CA LEU A 87 5.60 -1.10 16.02
C LEU A 87 5.28 -1.28 17.51
N CYS A 88 5.36 -2.51 18.04
CA CYS A 88 5.16 -2.78 19.46
C CYS A 88 6.23 -2.11 20.33
N VAL A 89 7.50 -2.14 19.90
CA VAL A 89 8.59 -1.44 20.61
C VAL A 89 8.41 0.07 20.50
N LYS A 90 8.03 0.58 19.32
CA LYS A 90 7.85 2.01 19.07
C LYS A 90 6.63 2.60 19.79
N SER A 91 5.55 1.83 19.97
CA SER A 91 4.38 2.31 20.73
C SER A 91 4.65 2.44 22.22
N GLY A 92 5.66 1.73 22.75
CA GLY A 92 6.08 1.79 24.15
C GLY A 92 5.07 1.23 25.16
N SER A 93 3.86 0.86 24.73
CA SER A 93 2.78 0.32 25.55
C SER A 93 1.87 -0.59 24.74
N PHE A 94 1.46 -1.71 25.34
CA PHE A 94 0.36 -2.55 24.88
C PHE A 94 -0.90 -2.15 25.65
N ALA A 95 -1.73 -1.29 25.07
CA ALA A 95 -2.99 -0.90 25.67
C ALA A 95 -4.11 -1.82 25.16
N PHE A 96 -4.71 -2.63 26.05
CA PHE A 96 -5.92 -3.41 25.75
C PHE A 96 -7.20 -2.56 25.81
N THR A 97 -7.16 -1.45 26.56
CA THR A 97 -8.16 -0.38 26.49
C THR A 97 -7.41 0.91 26.18
N SER A 98 -7.76 1.54 25.06
CA SER A 98 -7.20 2.83 24.69
C SER A 98 -8.31 3.84 24.91
N ASP A 99 -8.25 4.60 26.00
CA ASP A 99 -9.10 5.77 26.23
C ASP A 99 -8.64 6.91 25.30
N ILE A 100 -8.68 6.66 23.99
CA ILE A 100 -8.47 7.71 22.99
C ILE A 100 -9.70 8.61 23.09
N PRO A 101 -9.53 9.90 23.43
CA PRO A 101 -10.67 10.78 23.59
C PRO A 101 -11.40 10.92 22.24
N MET A 102 -12.72 10.85 22.29
CA MET A 102 -13.59 10.63 21.11
C MET A 102 -13.57 11.81 20.14
N ASP A 103 -13.18 12.99 20.62
CA ASP A 103 -12.92 14.20 19.85
C ASP A 103 -11.81 14.01 18.81
N VAL A 104 -10.67 13.43 19.21
CA VAL A 104 -9.53 13.15 18.31
C VAL A 104 -9.88 12.10 17.27
N LEU A 105 -10.67 11.09 17.65
CA LEU A 105 -11.13 10.07 16.71
C LEU A 105 -12.10 10.66 15.68
N ARG A 106 -13.02 11.54 16.11
CA ARG A 106 -13.95 12.22 15.22
C ARG A 106 -13.26 13.14 14.22
N GLU A 107 -12.25 13.90 14.67
CA GLU A 107 -11.41 14.72 13.81
C GLU A 107 -10.71 13.86 12.75
N LYS A 108 -10.09 12.75 13.15
CA LYS A 108 -9.40 11.84 12.22
C LYS A 108 -10.34 11.09 11.27
N THR A 109 -11.56 10.75 11.70
CA THR A 109 -12.58 10.16 10.78
C THR A 109 -13.12 11.18 9.79
N ALA A 110 -13.25 12.45 10.20
CA ALA A 110 -13.64 13.53 9.30
C ALA A 110 -12.56 13.77 8.22
N ASP A 111 -11.29 13.79 8.61
CA ASP A 111 -10.16 13.89 7.68
C ASP A 111 -10.07 12.70 6.71
N ALA A 112 -10.45 11.50 7.17
CA ALA A 112 -10.51 10.30 6.34
C ALA A 112 -11.76 10.22 5.44
N GLY A 113 -12.68 11.20 5.51
CA GLY A 113 -13.91 11.24 4.72
C GLY A 113 -14.97 10.21 5.12
N ILE A 114 -14.90 9.68 6.33
CA ILE A 114 -15.80 8.61 6.81
C ILE A 114 -17.00 9.24 7.54
N PRO A 115 -18.26 9.03 7.08
CA PRO A 115 -19.42 9.58 7.74
C PRO A 115 -19.79 8.81 9.02
N GLY A 116 -19.83 9.53 10.15
CA GLY A 116 -20.38 9.07 11.42
C GLY A 116 -19.36 8.82 12.52
N ASP A 117 -19.84 8.35 13.66
CA ASP A 117 -19.01 8.08 14.84
C ASP A 117 -17.98 6.97 14.57
N PRO A 118 -16.73 7.12 15.03
CA PRO A 118 -15.75 6.04 15.06
C PRO A 118 -16.33 4.80 15.74
N GLY A 119 -16.43 3.68 15.02
CA GLY A 119 -17.01 2.43 15.51
C GLY A 119 -18.52 2.25 15.26
N SER A 120 -19.19 3.24 14.67
CA SER A 120 -20.57 3.09 14.21
C SER A 120 -20.67 2.22 12.95
N TRP A 121 -21.85 1.64 12.72
CA TRP A 121 -22.14 0.91 11.49
C TRP A 121 -21.95 1.77 10.24
N THR A 122 -22.22 3.09 10.30
CA THR A 122 -22.02 4.00 9.17
C THR A 122 -20.55 4.19 8.84
N ALA A 123 -19.69 4.28 9.86
CA ALA A 123 -18.25 4.35 9.66
C ALA A 123 -17.68 3.04 9.07
N LEU A 124 -18.17 1.89 9.53
CA LEU A 124 -17.78 0.58 8.98
C LEU A 124 -18.19 0.44 7.51
N PHE A 125 -19.41 0.81 7.15
CA PHE A 125 -19.86 0.80 5.75
C PHE A 125 -19.13 1.84 4.90
N GLY A 126 -18.81 3.02 5.46
CA GLY A 126 -18.01 4.04 4.79
C GLY A 126 -16.60 3.56 4.46
N VAL A 127 -15.91 2.90 5.41
CA VAL A 127 -14.61 2.27 5.14
C VAL A 127 -14.75 1.15 4.12
N ALA A 128 -15.75 0.27 4.24
CA ALA A 128 -15.96 -0.80 3.28
C ALA A 128 -16.19 -0.27 1.84
N ALA A 129 -16.89 0.84 1.69
CA ALA A 129 -17.13 1.49 0.39
C ALA A 129 -15.87 2.09 -0.24
N ILE A 130 -14.83 2.41 0.53
CA ILE A 130 -13.54 2.87 -0.01
C ILE A 130 -12.76 1.71 -0.65
N TRP A 131 -13.02 0.48 -0.22
CA TRP A 131 -12.30 -0.72 -0.66
C TRP A 131 -13.05 -1.57 -1.71
N VAL A 132 -14.26 -1.18 -2.11
CA VAL A 132 -15.06 -1.83 -3.17
C VAL A 132 -15.03 -0.97 -4.43
#